data_AF-A0ABC8IUL6-F1
#
_entry.id   AF-A0ABC8IUL6-F1
#
_cell.length_a   1.000
_cell.length_b   1.000
_cell.length_c   1.000
_cell.angle_alpha   90.00
_cell.angle_beta   90.00
_cell.angle_gamma   90.00
#
_symmetry.space_group_name_H-M   'P 1'
#
loop_
_entity.id
_entity.type
_entity.pdbx_description
1 polymer ?
#
loop_
_entity_poly.entity_id
_entity_poly.type
_entity_poly.pdbx_seq_one_letter_code
_entity_poly.pdbx_strand_id
1 'polypeptide(L)'
;MDLKILNWDWDQESYPSSSDLWVLIIFAPFFLFLRLILDRSIFERSARRVVFPRGKCVDSNDRRKRIVKFKESAWKCLCSISTEALALYITYNEPWFKDTKCFWLGPGDQMWPDQKIKLKMKGLYTFVGGLNVYSLFALFFWETRRSDFKVMIVHHIVTSFLIILSYVFRFSRVGSVILAVHEITDVFVEIGKMCKYSGLESMATVSFILFFLSWTALRLIYYPLWILWGTSYESINVKLEWDKTHSIGTGLPSTMYYVFNTFLWCLQILHIYWWVLICRMFIIQIRSKDKIARDVRSDSEGEDDEHQD
;
A
#
# COMPACT_ATOMS: atom_id res chain seq x y z
N MET A 1 11.53 -29.60 -28.86
CA MET A 1 11.21 -29.53 -27.42
C MET A 1 10.50 -28.21 -27.22
N ASP A 2 9.18 -28.27 -27.23
CA ASP A 2 8.30 -27.12 -27.41
C ASP A 2 8.38 -26.14 -26.24
N LEU A 3 8.46 -24.85 -26.59
CA LEU A 3 8.24 -23.68 -25.72
C LEU A 3 6.81 -23.59 -25.14
N LYS A 4 6.08 -24.72 -25.06
CA LYS A 4 4.72 -24.82 -24.49
C LYS A 4 4.71 -24.98 -22.97
N ILE A 5 5.86 -25.22 -22.33
CA ILE A 5 5.93 -25.38 -20.87
C ILE A 5 5.83 -24.03 -20.12
N LEU A 6 5.94 -22.89 -20.84
CA LEU A 6 5.79 -21.55 -20.27
C LEU A 6 4.63 -20.76 -20.90
N ASN A 7 3.58 -21.42 -21.38
CA ASN A 7 2.32 -20.74 -21.73
C ASN A 7 1.28 -21.02 -20.65
N TRP A 8 1.62 -20.61 -19.42
CA TRP A 8 0.68 -20.62 -18.31
C TRP A 8 -0.37 -19.55 -18.58
N ASP A 9 -1.63 -19.95 -18.73
CA ASP A 9 -2.72 -19.03 -19.03
C ASP A 9 -3.06 -18.18 -17.80
N TRP A 10 -2.44 -17.00 -17.72
CA TRP A 10 -2.63 -16.04 -16.64
C TRP A 10 -4.04 -15.43 -16.60
N ASP A 11 -4.79 -15.57 -17.70
CA ASP A 11 -6.17 -15.10 -17.83
C ASP A 11 -7.20 -16.17 -17.46
N GLN A 12 -6.75 -17.38 -17.08
CA GLN A 12 -7.64 -18.44 -16.60
C GLN A 12 -8.48 -17.96 -15.41
N GLU A 13 -9.80 -18.13 -15.52
CA GLU A 13 -10.77 -17.73 -14.50
C GLU A 13 -11.18 -18.89 -13.61
N SER A 14 -11.15 -18.68 -12.30
CA SER A 14 -11.64 -19.64 -11.30
C SER A 14 -12.32 -18.92 -10.15
N TYR A 15 -13.15 -19.62 -9.37
CA TYR A 15 -13.70 -19.05 -8.16
C TYR A 15 -12.60 -18.85 -7.10
N PRO A 16 -12.69 -17.80 -6.27
CA PRO A 16 -11.78 -17.66 -5.13
C PRO A 16 -12.05 -18.79 -4.13
N SER A 17 -10.98 -19.47 -3.72
CA SER A 17 -11.05 -20.51 -2.70
C SER A 17 -10.31 -20.04 -1.46
N SER A 18 -10.86 -20.29 -0.27
CA SER A 18 -10.17 -19.99 1.00
C SER A 18 -8.84 -20.74 1.13
N SER A 19 -8.66 -21.84 0.40
CA SER A 19 -7.39 -22.55 0.30
C SER A 19 -6.25 -21.69 -0.23
N ASP A 20 -6.57 -20.73 -1.12
CA ASP A 20 -5.60 -19.88 -1.81
C ASP A 20 -4.93 -18.90 -0.82
N LEU A 21 -5.60 -18.61 0.32
CA LEU A 21 -5.07 -17.75 1.37
C LEU A 21 -3.96 -18.41 2.21
N TRP A 22 -3.85 -19.75 2.22
CA TRP A 22 -2.74 -20.44 2.91
C TRP A 22 -1.38 -20.07 2.32
N VAL A 23 -1.35 -19.68 1.05
CA VAL A 23 -0.13 -19.23 0.36
C VAL A 23 0.46 -17.97 1.03
N LEU A 24 -0.37 -17.15 1.69
CA LEU A 24 0.07 -15.94 2.41
C LEU A 24 1.08 -16.26 3.54
N ILE A 25 0.92 -17.40 4.21
CA ILE A 25 1.80 -17.84 5.31
C ILE A 25 3.21 -18.16 4.79
N ILE A 26 3.35 -18.57 3.53
CA ILE A 26 4.64 -18.86 2.88
C ILE A 26 5.30 -17.58 2.37
N PHE A 27 4.52 -16.59 1.95
CA PHE A 27 5.06 -15.34 1.40
C PHE A 27 5.67 -14.41 2.47
N ALA A 28 5.13 -14.38 3.69
CA ALA A 28 5.69 -13.57 4.77
C ALA A 28 7.17 -13.90 5.11
N PRO A 29 7.58 -15.16 5.33
CA PRO A 29 8.99 -15.50 5.54
C PRO A 29 9.83 -15.31 4.27
N PHE A 30 9.24 -15.44 3.07
CA PHE A 30 9.92 -15.11 1.83
C PHE A 30 10.35 -13.63 1.77
N PHE A 31 9.44 -12.69 2.08
CA PHE A 31 9.78 -11.27 2.12
C PHE A 31 10.82 -10.94 3.21
N LEU A 32 10.75 -11.61 4.36
CA LEU A 32 11.76 -11.46 5.41
C LEU A 32 13.15 -11.91 4.91
N PHE A 33 13.24 -13.08 4.30
CA PHE A 33 14.50 -13.60 3.76
C PHE A 33 15.04 -12.71 2.64
N LEU A 34 14.16 -12.25 1.75
CA LEU A 34 14.50 -11.31 0.68
C LEU A 34 15.07 -10.01 1.24
N ARG A 35 14.45 -9.45 2.29
CA ARG A 35 14.97 -8.25 2.98
C ARG A 35 16.37 -8.49 3.51
N LEU A 36 16.62 -9.59 4.21
CA LEU A 36 17.93 -9.88 4.80
C LEU A 36 19.03 -9.98 3.72
N ILE A 37 18.74 -10.58 2.57
CA ILE A 37 19.67 -10.65 1.44
C ILE A 37 19.92 -9.26 0.86
N LEU A 38 18.86 -8.51 0.54
CA LEU A 38 18.98 -7.21 -0.11
C LEU A 38 19.63 -6.18 0.81
N ASP A 39 19.34 -6.22 2.11
CA ASP A 39 19.98 -5.41 3.13
C ASP A 39 21.49 -5.59 3.11
N ARG A 40 21.98 -6.83 3.12
CA ARG A 40 23.42 -7.14 3.17
C ARG A 40 24.12 -6.87 1.84
N SER A 41 23.46 -7.19 0.72
CA SER A 41 24.08 -7.17 -0.60
C SER A 41 23.98 -5.82 -1.31
N ILE A 42 22.80 -5.20 -1.33
CA ILE A 42 22.51 -4.03 -2.17
C ILE A 42 22.37 -2.78 -1.30
N PHE A 43 21.45 -2.77 -0.34
CA PHE A 43 21.12 -1.53 0.37
C PHE A 43 22.27 -1.03 1.24
N GLU A 44 22.99 -1.92 1.93
CA GLU A 44 24.18 -1.53 2.69
C GLU A 44 25.28 -0.95 1.78
N ARG A 45 25.50 -1.55 0.60
CA ARG A 45 26.50 -1.04 -0.36
C ARG A 45 26.10 0.32 -0.93
N SER A 46 24.82 0.48 -1.30
CA SER A 46 24.29 1.74 -1.81
C SER A 46 24.30 2.83 -0.74
N ALA A 47 23.84 2.53 0.48
CA ALA A 47 23.81 3.48 1.59
C ALA A 47 25.22 4.00 1.91
N ARG A 48 26.23 3.14 1.95
CA ARG A 48 27.61 3.57 2.22
C ARG A 48 28.21 4.47 1.13
N ARG A 49 27.77 4.31 -0.13
CA ARG A 49 28.21 5.14 -1.26
C ARG A 49 27.52 6.49 -1.30
N VAL A 50 26.22 6.53 -1.01
CA VAL A 50 25.38 7.71 -1.22
C VAL A 50 25.26 8.57 0.05
N VAL A 51 25.33 7.97 1.25
CA VAL A 51 25.32 8.72 2.52
C VAL A 51 26.73 9.26 2.81
N PHE A 52 26.99 10.48 2.34
CA PHE A 52 28.27 11.17 2.54
C PHE A 52 28.55 11.47 4.02
N PRO A 53 29.83 11.41 4.45
CA PRO A 53 30.24 11.97 5.74
C PRO A 53 30.11 13.50 5.67
N ARG A 54 29.14 14.07 6.40
CA ARG A 54 29.01 15.52 6.57
C ARG A 54 29.95 15.96 7.71
N GLY A 55 30.98 16.76 7.40
CA GLY A 55 31.85 17.41 8.39
C GLY A 55 32.92 16.51 9.04
N LYS A 56 34.00 17.12 9.56
CA LYS A 56 35.16 16.44 10.18
C LYS A 56 34.91 15.89 11.61
N CYS A 57 33.79 16.25 12.26
CA CYS A 57 33.48 15.88 13.65
C CYS A 57 32.01 15.50 13.87
N VAL A 58 31.31 14.92 12.89
CA VAL A 58 29.95 14.37 13.13
C VAL A 58 30.10 12.93 13.59
N ASP A 59 29.57 12.66 14.77
CA ASP A 59 29.59 11.37 15.46
C ASP A 59 29.36 10.19 14.51
N SER A 60 30.25 9.19 14.58
CA SER A 60 30.13 7.92 13.86
C SER A 60 28.74 7.28 14.03
N ASN A 61 28.10 7.54 15.18
CA ASN A 61 26.77 7.04 15.50
C ASN A 61 25.67 7.68 14.63
N ASP A 62 25.73 9.00 14.38
CA ASP A 62 24.75 9.71 13.55
C ASP A 62 24.76 9.21 12.10
N ARG A 63 25.96 8.97 11.55
CA ARG A 63 26.09 8.38 10.22
C ARG A 63 25.51 6.97 10.19
N ARG A 64 25.74 6.16 11.22
CA ARG A 64 25.18 4.81 11.32
C ARG A 64 23.66 4.85 11.40
N LYS A 65 23.08 5.75 12.21
CA LYS A 65 21.62 5.97 12.28
C LYS A 65 21.03 6.34 10.92
N ARG A 66 21.67 7.26 10.16
CA ARG A 66 21.23 7.61 8.78
C ARG A 66 21.29 6.45 7.81
N ILE A 67 22.34 5.61 7.87
CA ILE A 67 22.47 4.42 7.02
C ILE A 67 21.33 3.43 7.28
N VAL A 68 21.00 3.17 8.56
CA VAL A 68 19.89 2.28 8.92
C VAL A 68 18.57 2.80 8.37
N LYS A 69 18.27 4.10 8.56
CA LYS A 69 17.05 4.73 8.04
C LYS A 69 16.98 4.72 6.52
N PHE A 70 18.11 4.93 5.83
CA PHE A 70 18.19 4.81 4.37
C PHE A 70 17.83 3.40 3.90
N LYS A 71 18.37 2.36 4.55
CA LYS A 71 18.07 0.96 4.20
C LYS A 71 16.60 0.61 4.41
N GLU A 72 16.02 1.07 5.52
CA GLU A 72 14.58 0.91 5.78
C GLU A 72 13.74 1.52 4.66
N SER A 73 14.04 2.77 4.28
CA SER A 73 13.35 3.45 3.17
C SER A 73 13.59 2.78 1.81
N ALA A 74 14.79 2.27 1.55
CA ALA A 74 15.10 1.56 0.30
C ALA A 74 14.29 0.26 0.18
N TRP A 75 14.17 -0.51 1.27
CA TRP A 75 13.32 -1.71 1.30
C TRP A 75 11.86 -1.38 1.02
N LYS A 76 11.31 -0.35 1.69
CA LYS A 76 9.92 0.09 1.50
C LYS A 76 9.67 0.59 0.08
N CYS A 77 10.58 1.42 -0.45
CA CYS A 77 10.52 1.90 -1.83
C CYS A 77 10.49 0.74 -2.83
N LEU A 78 11.35 -0.27 -2.66
CA LEU A 78 11.36 -1.45 -3.52
C LEU A 78 10.05 -2.23 -3.46
N CYS A 79 9.49 -2.42 -2.26
CA CYS A 79 8.21 -3.08 -2.07
C CYS A 79 7.09 -2.30 -2.78
N SER A 80 6.98 -0.99 -2.55
CA SER A 80 5.95 -0.14 -3.18
C SER A 80 6.07 -0.10 -4.70
N ILE A 81 7.28 0.02 -5.26
CA ILE A 81 7.49 -0.02 -6.72
C ILE A 81 7.06 -1.39 -7.29
N SER A 82 7.41 -2.48 -6.60
CA SER A 82 7.07 -3.83 -7.05
C SER A 82 5.56 -4.06 -7.02
N THR A 83 4.89 -3.64 -5.94
CA THR A 83 3.44 -3.72 -5.80
C THR A 83 2.73 -2.88 -6.86
N GLU A 84 3.18 -1.64 -7.05
CA GLU A 84 2.58 -0.72 -8.02
C GLU A 84 2.72 -1.24 -9.46
N ALA A 85 3.93 -1.67 -9.83
CA ALA A 85 4.17 -2.24 -11.15
C ALA A 85 3.29 -3.46 -11.42
N LEU A 86 3.13 -4.34 -10.41
CA LEU A 86 2.28 -5.52 -10.51
C LEU A 86 0.79 -5.14 -10.60
N ALA A 87 0.32 -4.20 -9.78
CA ALA A 87 -1.06 -3.74 -9.76
C ALA A 87 -1.46 -3.09 -11.09
N LEU A 88 -0.61 -2.22 -11.64
CA LEU A 88 -0.82 -1.61 -12.96
C LEU A 88 -0.76 -2.63 -14.08
N TYR A 89 0.25 -3.51 -14.10
CA TYR A 89 0.38 -4.54 -15.14
C TYR A 89 -0.88 -5.41 -15.25
N ILE A 90 -1.47 -5.77 -14.11
CA ILE A 90 -2.64 -6.64 -14.07
C ILE A 90 -3.94 -5.87 -14.31
N THR A 91 -4.06 -4.63 -13.84
CA THR A 91 -5.33 -3.88 -13.82
C THR A 91 -5.49 -2.95 -15.02
N TYR A 92 -4.42 -2.37 -15.56
CA TYR A 92 -4.49 -1.28 -16.54
C TYR A 92 -5.29 -1.62 -17.81
N ASN A 93 -5.16 -2.86 -18.30
CA ASN A 93 -5.86 -3.32 -19.51
C ASN A 93 -7.27 -3.84 -19.24
N GLU A 94 -7.72 -3.87 -17.98
CA GLU A 94 -9.02 -4.39 -17.61
C GLU A 94 -10.08 -3.28 -17.63
N PRO A 95 -11.34 -3.58 -18.00
CA PRO A 95 -12.37 -2.56 -18.21
C PRO A 95 -12.70 -1.77 -16.93
N TRP A 96 -12.59 -2.41 -15.77
CA TRP A 96 -12.85 -1.81 -14.47
C TRP A 96 -11.81 -0.79 -14.01
N PHE A 97 -10.68 -0.66 -14.71
CA PHE A 97 -9.74 0.43 -14.43
C PHE A 97 -10.28 1.80 -14.88
N LYS A 98 -11.18 1.82 -15.87
CA LYS A 98 -11.74 3.05 -16.45
C LYS A 98 -13.18 3.32 -16.02
N ASP A 99 -13.98 2.27 -15.85
CA ASP A 99 -15.39 2.38 -15.49
C ASP A 99 -15.68 1.62 -14.18
N THR A 100 -16.18 2.34 -13.18
CA THR A 100 -16.51 1.80 -11.86
C THR A 100 -17.70 0.82 -11.93
N LYS A 101 -18.56 0.93 -12.93
CA LYS A 101 -19.66 -0.03 -13.13
C LYS A 101 -19.13 -1.44 -13.43
N CYS A 102 -17.97 -1.52 -14.08
CA CYS A 102 -17.33 -2.79 -14.40
C CYS A 102 -16.73 -3.51 -13.17
N PHE A 103 -16.73 -2.86 -11.99
CA PHE A 103 -16.49 -3.56 -10.72
C PHE A 103 -17.55 -4.64 -10.50
N TRP A 104 -18.79 -4.33 -10.82
CA TRP A 104 -19.96 -5.16 -10.54
C TRP A 104 -20.42 -5.96 -11.76
N LEU A 105 -20.25 -5.37 -12.94
CA LEU A 105 -20.63 -5.96 -14.23
C LEU A 105 -19.38 -6.45 -14.97
N GLY A 106 -19.31 -7.74 -15.30
CA GLY A 106 -18.25 -8.33 -16.11
C GLY A 106 -18.66 -8.49 -17.58
N PRO A 107 -17.70 -8.84 -18.45
CA PRO A 107 -18.01 -9.31 -19.81
C PRO A 107 -18.90 -10.56 -19.77
N GLY A 108 -19.91 -10.62 -20.64
CA GLY A 108 -20.90 -11.71 -20.67
C GLY A 108 -21.95 -11.60 -19.56
N ASP A 109 -22.42 -12.74 -19.04
CA ASP A 109 -23.44 -12.82 -17.98
C ASP A 109 -22.84 -12.72 -16.55
N GLN A 110 -21.57 -12.34 -16.41
CA GLN A 110 -20.92 -12.23 -15.11
C GLN A 110 -21.40 -10.99 -14.35
N MET A 111 -22.23 -11.20 -13.33
CA MET A 111 -22.69 -10.16 -12.43
C MET A 111 -22.33 -10.53 -10.99
N TRP A 112 -21.84 -9.57 -10.21
CA TRP A 112 -21.67 -9.78 -8.77
C TRP A 112 -23.02 -10.18 -8.14
N PRO A 113 -23.09 -11.20 -7.26
CA PRO A 113 -21.99 -11.87 -6.54
C PRO A 113 -21.35 -13.07 -7.28
N ASP A 114 -21.81 -13.45 -8.48
CA ASP A 114 -21.26 -14.59 -9.22
C ASP A 114 -20.13 -14.23 -10.19
N GLN A 115 -19.05 -13.65 -9.65
CA GLN A 115 -17.86 -13.27 -10.41
C GLN A 115 -16.70 -14.25 -10.20
N LYS A 116 -16.02 -14.57 -11.29
CA LYS A 116 -14.76 -15.32 -11.26
C LYS A 116 -13.58 -14.34 -11.17
N ILE A 117 -12.45 -14.85 -10.64
CA ILE A 117 -11.20 -14.10 -10.55
C ILE A 117 -10.17 -14.72 -11.49
N LYS A 118 -9.51 -13.88 -12.29
CA LYS A 118 -8.37 -14.28 -13.14
C LYS A 118 -7.19 -14.70 -12.29
N LEU A 119 -6.40 -15.65 -12.77
CA LEU A 119 -5.26 -16.18 -12.03
C LEU A 119 -4.19 -15.12 -11.73
N LYS A 120 -3.93 -14.20 -12.66
CA LYS A 120 -3.08 -13.03 -12.42
C LYS A 120 -3.55 -12.19 -11.22
N MET A 121 -4.87 -12.00 -11.06
CA MET A 121 -5.42 -11.28 -9.91
C MET A 121 -5.26 -12.06 -8.60
N LYS A 122 -5.39 -13.40 -8.63
CA LYS A 122 -5.04 -14.21 -7.46
C LYS A 122 -3.58 -13.99 -7.05
N GLY A 123 -2.66 -13.96 -8.03
CA GLY A 123 -1.25 -13.65 -7.81
C GLY A 123 -1.02 -12.28 -7.14
N LEU A 124 -1.71 -11.23 -7.61
CA LEU A 124 -1.66 -9.90 -7.00
C LEU A 124 -2.10 -9.93 -5.53
N TYR A 125 -3.24 -10.56 -5.23
CA TYR A 125 -3.77 -10.65 -3.87
C TYR A 125 -2.84 -11.42 -2.93
N THR A 126 -2.23 -12.50 -3.42
CA THR A 126 -1.25 -13.27 -2.64
C THR A 126 0.00 -12.46 -2.36
N PHE A 127 0.53 -11.75 -3.37
CA PHE A 127 1.70 -10.89 -3.23
C PHE A 127 1.48 -9.77 -2.21
N VAL A 128 0.39 -9.02 -2.37
CA VAL A 128 0.03 -7.90 -1.48
C VAL A 128 -0.33 -8.38 -0.08
N GLY A 129 -1.12 -9.45 0.04
CA GLY A 129 -1.47 -10.03 1.33
C GLY A 129 -0.24 -10.50 2.10
N GLY A 130 0.70 -11.16 1.42
CA GLY A 130 1.96 -11.60 2.01
C GLY A 130 2.81 -10.42 2.46
N LEU A 131 2.89 -9.37 1.65
CA LEU A 131 3.61 -8.13 1.99
C LEU A 131 2.96 -7.40 3.17
N ASN A 132 1.64 -7.40 3.28
CA ASN A 132 0.92 -6.77 4.38
C ASN A 132 1.13 -7.52 5.71
N VAL A 133 1.09 -8.86 5.70
CA VAL A 133 1.41 -9.70 6.87
C VAL A 133 2.87 -9.49 7.30
N TYR A 134 3.79 -9.50 6.34
CA TYR A 134 5.19 -9.19 6.59
C TYR A 134 5.37 -7.78 7.18
N SER A 135 4.68 -6.78 6.64
CA SER A 135 4.78 -5.39 7.11
C SER A 135 4.24 -5.23 8.53
N LEU A 136 3.16 -5.94 8.89
CA LEU A 136 2.65 -5.98 10.25
C LEU A 136 3.69 -6.59 11.23
N PHE A 137 4.33 -7.69 10.84
CA PHE A 137 5.41 -8.28 11.65
C PHE A 137 6.61 -7.33 11.77
N ALA A 138 7.04 -6.73 10.65
CA ALA A 138 8.12 -5.76 10.63
C ALA A 138 7.82 -4.54 11.50
N LEU A 139 6.58 -4.07 11.54
CA LEU A 139 6.14 -2.96 12.38
C LEU A 139 6.37 -3.25 13.88
N PHE A 140 6.09 -4.46 14.34
CA PHE A 140 6.27 -4.83 15.75
C PHE A 140 7.72 -5.08 16.15
N PHE A 141 8.54 -5.67 15.26
CA PHE A 141 9.85 -6.20 15.64
C PHE A 141 11.05 -5.48 15.03
N TRP A 142 10.88 -4.73 13.93
CA TRP A 142 12.01 -4.20 13.15
C TRP A 142 11.91 -2.70 12.87
N GLU A 143 10.71 -2.17 12.71
CA GLU A 143 10.51 -0.75 12.44
C GLU A 143 10.68 0.09 13.70
N THR A 144 11.31 1.25 13.53
CA THR A 144 11.47 2.21 14.63
C THR A 144 10.10 2.75 15.01
N ARG A 145 9.76 2.71 16.31
CA ARG A 145 8.47 3.18 16.81
C ARG A 145 8.35 4.69 16.61
N ARG A 146 7.42 5.11 15.75
CA ARG A 146 7.10 6.52 15.50
C ARG A 146 5.84 6.96 16.27
N SER A 147 5.63 8.26 16.35
CA SER A 147 4.45 8.85 17.01
C SER A 147 3.10 8.39 16.42
N ASP A 148 3.06 7.95 15.16
CA ASP A 148 1.89 7.41 14.48
C ASP A 148 1.77 5.87 14.56
N PHE A 149 2.58 5.21 15.38
CA PHE A 149 2.63 3.74 15.50
C PHE A 149 1.26 3.09 15.74
N LYS A 150 0.45 3.66 16.65
CA LYS A 150 -0.91 3.13 16.93
C LYS A 150 -1.82 3.24 15.71
N VAL A 151 -1.72 4.34 14.96
CA VAL A 151 -2.51 4.57 13.75
C VAL A 151 -2.08 3.61 12.64
N MET A 152 -0.79 3.33 12.52
CA MET A 152 -0.26 2.32 11.59
C MET A 152 -0.73 0.90 11.92
N ILE A 153 -0.83 0.52 13.20
CA ILE A 153 -1.43 -0.78 13.56
C ILE A 153 -2.89 -0.86 13.09
N VAL A 154 -3.69 0.16 13.38
CA VAL A 154 -5.10 0.21 12.94
C VAL A 154 -5.18 0.10 11.43
N HIS A 155 -4.30 0.81 10.71
CA HIS A 155 -4.20 0.70 9.26
C HIS A 155 -3.93 -0.73 8.78
N HIS A 156 -2.89 -1.40 9.30
CA HIS A 156 -2.57 -2.78 8.89
C HIS A 156 -3.69 -3.77 9.22
N ILE A 157 -4.42 -3.56 10.32
CA ILE A 157 -5.60 -4.37 10.66
C ILE A 157 -6.69 -4.12 9.61
N VAL A 158 -7.03 -2.86 9.34
CA VAL A 158 -8.04 -2.46 8.34
C VAL A 158 -7.69 -2.99 6.95
N THR A 159 -6.45 -2.83 6.49
CA THR A 159 -6.02 -3.33 5.18
C THR A 159 -5.99 -4.85 5.11
N SER A 160 -5.62 -5.55 6.19
CA SER A 160 -5.71 -7.02 6.27
C SER A 160 -7.15 -7.50 6.07
N PHE A 161 -8.10 -6.89 6.80
CA PHE A 161 -9.52 -7.20 6.63
C PHE A 161 -10.01 -6.85 5.23
N LEU A 162 -9.63 -5.70 4.66
CA LEU A 162 -10.00 -5.33 3.29
C LEU A 162 -9.49 -6.33 2.26
N ILE A 163 -8.24 -6.80 2.37
CA ILE A 163 -7.68 -7.80 1.44
C ILE A 163 -8.45 -9.13 1.54
N ILE A 164 -8.67 -9.61 2.76
CA ILE A 164 -9.36 -10.90 3.00
C ILE A 164 -10.82 -10.83 2.56
N LEU A 165 -11.56 -9.81 3.01
CA LEU A 165 -12.97 -9.65 2.67
C LEU A 165 -13.16 -9.38 1.18
N SER A 166 -12.27 -8.60 0.55
CA SER A 166 -12.30 -8.39 -0.90
C SER A 166 -12.13 -9.69 -1.67
N TYR A 167 -11.22 -10.56 -1.22
CA TYR A 167 -10.99 -11.86 -1.84
C TYR A 167 -12.18 -12.82 -1.66
N VAL A 168 -12.67 -12.96 -0.42
CA VAL A 168 -13.77 -13.88 -0.07
C VAL A 168 -15.09 -13.45 -0.71
N PHE A 169 -15.38 -12.15 -0.75
CA PHE A 169 -16.63 -11.60 -1.31
C PHE A 169 -16.54 -11.22 -2.79
N ARG A 170 -15.46 -11.61 -3.48
CA ARG A 170 -15.26 -11.40 -4.92
C ARG A 170 -15.23 -9.92 -5.32
N PHE A 171 -14.83 -9.01 -4.42
CA PHE A 171 -14.58 -7.60 -4.74
C PHE A 171 -13.18 -7.36 -5.33
N SER A 172 -12.58 -8.40 -5.92
CA SER A 172 -11.18 -8.38 -6.35
C SER A 172 -10.87 -7.27 -7.36
N ARG A 173 -11.83 -6.95 -8.23
CA ARG A 173 -11.76 -5.87 -9.23
C ARG A 173 -11.66 -4.49 -8.58
N VAL A 174 -12.50 -4.21 -7.58
CA VAL A 174 -12.44 -2.96 -6.80
C VAL A 174 -11.11 -2.88 -6.08
N GLY A 175 -10.74 -3.95 -5.36
CA GLY A 175 -9.53 -3.94 -4.56
C GLY A 175 -8.24 -3.81 -5.39
N SER A 176 -8.21 -4.28 -6.65
CA SER A 176 -7.04 -4.07 -7.51
C SER A 176 -6.85 -2.60 -7.90
N VAL A 177 -7.94 -1.86 -8.14
CA VAL A 177 -7.87 -0.41 -8.39
C VAL A 177 -7.50 0.34 -7.12
N ILE A 178 -8.04 -0.06 -5.96
CA ILE A 178 -7.62 0.50 -4.67
C ILE A 178 -6.11 0.35 -4.51
N LEU A 179 -5.55 -0.84 -4.73
CA LEU A 179 -4.12 -1.08 -4.60
C LEU A 179 -3.29 -0.17 -5.52
N ALA A 180 -3.63 -0.08 -6.81
CA ALA A 180 -2.92 0.78 -7.76
C ALA A 180 -2.98 2.28 -7.40
N VAL A 181 -4.06 2.75 -6.80
CA VAL A 181 -4.20 4.17 -6.42
C VAL A 181 -3.37 4.52 -5.18
N HIS A 182 -3.15 3.58 -4.27
CA HIS A 182 -2.50 3.86 -2.99
C HIS A 182 -0.97 3.79 -3.09
N GLU A 183 -0.41 2.81 -3.77
CA GLU A 183 1.03 2.53 -3.70
C GLU A 183 1.91 3.58 -4.39
N ILE A 184 1.43 4.24 -5.45
CA ILE A 184 2.17 5.30 -6.19
C ILE A 184 2.78 6.36 -5.26
N THR A 185 1.96 6.84 -4.33
CA THR A 185 2.36 7.95 -3.45
C THR A 185 3.48 7.54 -2.48
N ASP A 186 3.53 6.27 -2.08
CA ASP A 186 4.47 5.76 -1.09
C ASP A 186 5.87 5.66 -1.70
N VAL A 187 5.95 5.45 -3.01
CA VAL A 187 7.20 5.55 -3.77
C VAL A 187 7.81 6.95 -3.62
N PHE A 188 7.03 8.02 -3.75
CA PHE A 188 7.55 9.39 -3.65
C PHE A 188 8.07 9.73 -2.25
N VAL A 189 7.37 9.30 -1.19
CA VAL A 189 7.82 9.59 0.18
C VAL A 189 9.10 8.83 0.52
N GLU A 190 9.23 7.57 0.10
CA GLU A 190 10.42 6.77 0.40
C GLU A 190 11.64 7.23 -0.41
N ILE A 191 11.45 7.65 -1.66
CA ILE A 191 12.51 8.32 -2.43
C ILE A 191 12.92 9.63 -1.74
N GLY A 192 11.96 10.45 -1.29
CA GLY A 192 12.25 11.68 -0.58
C GLY A 192 13.08 11.47 0.69
N LYS A 193 12.75 10.45 1.49
CA LYS A 193 13.53 10.05 2.68
C LYS A 193 14.94 9.61 2.31
N MET A 194 15.10 8.76 1.31
CA MET A 194 16.42 8.33 0.83
C MET A 194 17.28 9.52 0.38
N CYS A 195 16.72 10.46 -0.39
CA CYS A 195 17.40 11.69 -0.80
C CYS A 195 17.79 12.55 0.40
N LYS A 196 16.91 12.69 1.40
CA LYS A 196 17.18 13.44 2.64
C LYS A 196 18.34 12.84 3.43
N TYR A 197 18.36 11.52 3.61
CA TYR A 197 19.46 10.83 4.32
C TYR A 197 20.79 10.89 3.57
N SER A 198 20.73 11.04 2.24
CA SER A 198 21.88 11.18 1.35
C SER A 198 22.44 12.61 1.27
N GLY A 199 21.72 13.60 1.82
CA GLY A 199 22.09 15.01 1.71
C GLY A 199 21.70 15.66 0.37
N LEU A 200 20.88 15.01 -0.45
CA LEU A 200 20.36 15.53 -1.72
C LEU A 200 19.08 16.36 -1.47
N GLU A 201 19.23 17.53 -0.86
CA GLU A 201 18.12 18.35 -0.34
C GLU A 201 17.16 18.84 -1.44
N SER A 202 17.67 19.18 -2.62
CA SER A 202 16.84 19.57 -3.77
C SER A 202 15.92 18.42 -4.23
N MET A 203 16.47 17.21 -4.39
CA MET A 203 15.68 16.04 -4.78
C MET A 203 14.67 15.64 -3.71
N ALA A 204 15.05 15.72 -2.43
CA ALA A 204 14.12 15.47 -1.33
C ALA A 204 12.93 16.44 -1.35
N THR A 205 13.16 17.71 -1.70
CA THR A 205 12.10 18.72 -1.83
C THR A 205 11.18 18.43 -3.00
N VAL A 206 11.73 18.08 -4.18
CA VAL A 206 10.94 17.69 -5.35
C VAL A 206 10.09 16.46 -5.04
N SER A 207 10.67 15.42 -4.45
CA SER A 207 9.94 14.21 -4.04
C SER A 207 8.84 14.52 -3.03
N PHE A 208 9.08 15.43 -2.08
CA PHE A 208 8.05 15.84 -1.13
C PHE A 208 6.87 16.56 -1.79
N ILE A 209 7.12 17.45 -2.76
CA ILE A 209 6.05 18.12 -3.51
C ILE A 209 5.24 17.10 -4.32
N LEU A 210 5.91 16.16 -5.00
CA LEU A 210 5.23 15.09 -5.75
C LEU A 210 4.40 14.19 -4.82
N PHE A 211 4.93 13.85 -3.64
CA PHE A 211 4.21 13.13 -2.61
C PHE A 211 2.95 13.89 -2.15
N PHE A 212 3.07 15.19 -1.85
CA PHE A 212 1.94 16.02 -1.42
C PHE A 212 0.83 16.06 -2.49
N LEU A 213 1.20 16.32 -3.74
CA LEU A 213 0.24 16.41 -4.86
C LEU A 213 -0.42 15.06 -5.14
N SER A 214 0.36 13.99 -5.21
CA SER A 214 -0.16 12.64 -5.46
C SER A 214 -1.04 12.14 -4.32
N TRP A 215 -0.69 12.39 -3.06
CA TRP A 215 -1.54 12.06 -1.91
C TRP A 215 -2.92 12.73 -2.01
N THR A 216 -2.93 14.03 -2.34
CA THR A 216 -4.18 14.79 -2.51
C THR A 216 -5.03 14.21 -3.64
N ALA A 217 -4.43 14.07 -4.82
CA ALA A 217 -5.15 13.65 -6.02
C ALA A 217 -5.68 12.22 -5.89
N LEU A 218 -4.85 11.28 -5.43
CA LEU A 218 -5.20 9.86 -5.43
C LEU A 218 -6.06 9.47 -4.22
N ARG A 219 -5.71 9.90 -3.01
CA ARG A 219 -6.39 9.43 -1.79
C ARG A 219 -7.50 10.35 -1.27
N LEU A 220 -7.47 11.64 -1.60
CA LEU A 220 -8.51 12.57 -1.13
C LEU A 220 -9.51 12.98 -2.20
N ILE A 221 -9.16 12.85 -3.48
CA ILE A 221 -10.04 13.20 -4.60
C ILE A 221 -10.49 11.90 -5.29
N TYR A 222 -9.58 11.14 -5.89
CA TYR A 222 -9.92 9.97 -6.69
C TYR A 222 -10.59 8.85 -5.87
N TYR A 223 -9.97 8.45 -4.76
CA TYR A 223 -10.49 7.37 -3.92
C TYR A 223 -11.93 7.63 -3.41
N PRO A 224 -12.26 8.78 -2.78
CA PRO A 224 -13.63 8.97 -2.29
C PRO A 224 -14.65 9.22 -3.40
N LEU A 225 -14.30 9.97 -4.44
CA LEU A 225 -15.29 10.38 -5.45
C LEU A 225 -15.62 9.27 -6.45
N TRP A 226 -14.68 8.37 -6.76
CA TRP A 226 -14.93 7.26 -7.70
C TRP A 226 -15.06 5.92 -6.97
N ILE A 227 -14.11 5.57 -6.10
CA ILE A 227 -14.11 4.23 -5.47
C ILE A 227 -15.13 4.14 -4.34
N LEU A 228 -15.11 5.06 -3.37
CA LEU A 228 -16.11 5.04 -2.29
C LEU A 228 -17.52 5.30 -2.84
N TRP A 229 -17.67 6.17 -3.83
CA TRP A 229 -18.96 6.36 -4.48
C TRP A 229 -19.44 5.10 -5.21
N GLY A 230 -18.60 4.50 -6.07
CA GLY A 230 -18.94 3.31 -6.84
C GLY A 230 -19.22 2.10 -5.95
N THR A 231 -18.46 1.95 -4.87
CA THR A 231 -18.76 0.93 -3.85
C THR A 231 -19.99 1.28 -3.04
N SER A 232 -20.25 2.55 -2.69
CA SER A 232 -21.38 2.93 -1.83
C SER A 232 -22.75 2.94 -2.51
N TYR A 233 -22.81 3.37 -3.77
CA TYR A 233 -24.06 3.60 -4.49
C TYR A 233 -24.28 2.58 -5.60
N GLU A 234 -23.27 2.30 -6.44
CA GLU A 234 -23.47 1.41 -7.61
C GLU A 234 -23.66 -0.05 -7.18
N SER A 235 -22.94 -0.50 -6.15
CA SER A 235 -23.07 -1.87 -5.63
C SER A 235 -24.48 -2.19 -5.12
N ILE A 236 -25.15 -1.23 -4.48
CA ILE A 236 -26.51 -1.40 -3.94
C ILE A 236 -27.49 -1.56 -5.09
N ASN A 237 -27.36 -0.73 -6.13
CA ASN A 237 -28.22 -0.81 -7.31
C ASN A 237 -28.09 -2.16 -8.01
N VAL A 238 -26.86 -2.63 -8.22
CA VAL A 238 -26.60 -3.94 -8.86
C VAL A 238 -27.11 -5.08 -8.00
N LYS A 239 -26.92 -5.02 -6.68
CA LYS A 239 -27.46 -6.04 -5.76
C LYS A 239 -28.99 -6.08 -5.80
N LEU A 240 -29.65 -4.92 -5.79
CA LEU A 240 -31.12 -4.84 -5.89
C LEU A 240 -31.64 -5.41 -7.20
N GLU A 241 -30.93 -5.22 -8.31
CA GLU A 241 -31.26 -5.83 -9.61
C GLU A 241 -31.06 -7.35 -9.59
N TRP A 242 -29.98 -7.83 -8.98
CA TRP A 242 -29.72 -9.27 -8.80
C TRP A 242 -30.81 -9.95 -7.95
N ASP A 243 -31.16 -9.35 -6.81
CA ASP A 243 -32.19 -9.86 -5.88
C ASP A 243 -33.59 -9.89 -6.51
N LYS A 244 -33.89 -8.99 -7.47
CA LYS A 244 -35.14 -9.02 -8.25
C LYS A 244 -35.16 -10.16 -9.28
N THR A 245 -33.99 -10.48 -9.85
CA THR A 245 -33.86 -11.45 -10.93
C THR A 245 -33.74 -12.88 -10.40
N HIS A 246 -33.14 -13.05 -9.22
CA HIS A 246 -32.95 -14.35 -8.56
C HIS A 246 -33.81 -14.42 -7.28
N SER A 247 -34.87 -15.23 -7.31
CA SER A 247 -35.80 -15.42 -6.19
C SER A 247 -35.10 -15.64 -4.84
N ILE A 248 -35.64 -14.95 -3.81
CA ILE A 248 -35.14 -14.69 -2.46
C ILE A 248 -34.80 -15.97 -1.66
N GLY A 249 -33.68 -16.63 -1.96
CA GLY A 249 -33.27 -17.84 -1.22
C GLY A 249 -31.78 -18.04 -1.02
N THR A 250 -30.93 -17.48 -1.88
CA THR A 250 -29.48 -17.80 -1.91
C THR A 250 -28.60 -16.58 -2.16
N GLY A 251 -29.02 -15.40 -1.71
CA GLY A 251 -28.23 -14.16 -1.86
C GLY A 251 -27.13 -14.02 -0.80
N LEU A 252 -25.96 -13.51 -1.20
CA LEU A 252 -24.90 -13.11 -0.27
C LEU A 252 -25.48 -12.11 0.76
N PRO A 253 -25.24 -12.24 2.08
CA PRO A 253 -25.90 -11.39 3.07
C PRO A 253 -25.61 -9.91 2.82
N SER A 254 -26.66 -9.08 2.74
CA SER A 254 -26.56 -7.61 2.60
C SER A 254 -25.59 -6.99 3.61
N THR A 255 -25.46 -7.60 4.79
CA THR A 255 -24.55 -7.21 5.86
C THR A 255 -23.08 -7.15 5.42
N MET A 256 -22.64 -8.07 4.55
CA MET A 256 -21.22 -8.18 4.15
C MET A 256 -20.74 -6.97 3.34
N TYR A 257 -21.64 -6.43 2.52
CA TYR A 257 -21.41 -5.20 1.78
C TYR A 257 -21.16 -4.01 2.72
N TYR A 258 -22.03 -3.82 3.71
CA TYR A 258 -21.88 -2.74 4.68
C TYR A 258 -20.58 -2.86 5.47
N VAL A 259 -20.20 -4.07 5.88
CA VAL A 259 -18.93 -4.33 6.59
C VAL A 259 -17.73 -3.92 5.74
N PHE A 260 -17.65 -4.38 4.48
CA PHE A 260 -16.53 -4.02 3.60
C PHE A 260 -16.45 -2.51 3.41
N ASN A 261 -17.59 -1.86 3.18
CA ASN A 261 -17.64 -0.43 2.94
C ASN A 261 -17.31 0.39 4.19
N THR A 262 -17.69 -0.08 5.39
CA THR A 262 -17.23 0.50 6.67
C THR A 262 -15.71 0.52 6.76
N PHE A 263 -15.03 -0.58 6.41
CA PHE A 263 -13.57 -0.60 6.41
C PHE A 263 -12.94 0.36 5.39
N LEU A 264 -13.55 0.54 4.21
CA LEU A 264 -13.10 1.53 3.23
C LEU A 264 -13.24 2.97 3.76
N TRP A 265 -14.34 3.27 4.43
CA TRP A 265 -14.52 4.57 5.11
C TRP A 265 -13.54 4.77 6.27
N CYS A 266 -13.28 3.73 7.07
CA CYS A 266 -12.23 3.77 8.09
C CYS A 266 -10.86 4.08 7.46
N LEU A 267 -10.53 3.45 6.34
CA LEU A 267 -9.30 3.73 5.61
C LEU A 267 -9.23 5.19 5.14
N GLN A 268 -10.36 5.77 4.69
CA GLN A 268 -10.42 7.18 4.31
C GLN A 268 -10.17 8.14 5.48
N ILE A 269 -10.71 7.84 6.66
CA ILE A 269 -10.46 8.65 7.86
C ILE A 269 -8.97 8.66 8.19
N LEU A 270 -8.28 7.51 8.06
CA LEU A 270 -6.83 7.42 8.25
C LEU A 270 -6.09 8.28 7.21
N HIS A 271 -6.51 8.28 5.94
CA HIS A 271 -5.91 9.14 4.91
C HIS A 271 -6.04 10.63 5.23
N ILE A 272 -7.20 11.06 5.74
CA ILE A 272 -7.42 12.44 6.18
C ILE A 272 -6.51 12.77 7.37
N TYR A 273 -6.37 11.86 8.33
CA TYR A 273 -5.45 12.04 9.46
C TYR A 273 -4.01 12.30 9.00
N TRP A 274 -3.46 11.45 8.14
CA TRP A 274 -2.09 11.65 7.64
C TRP A 274 -1.99 12.88 6.75
N TRP A 275 -3.02 13.20 5.97
CA TRP A 275 -3.05 14.43 5.18
C TRP A 275 -2.87 15.68 6.03
N VAL A 276 -3.53 15.76 7.20
CA VAL A 276 -3.35 16.88 8.14
C VAL A 276 -1.89 17.00 8.58
N LEU A 277 -1.22 15.87 8.85
CA LEU A 277 0.21 15.86 9.20
C LEU A 277 1.10 16.32 8.03
N ILE A 278 0.77 15.90 6.82
CA ILE A 278 1.49 16.27 5.59
C ILE A 278 1.35 17.78 5.34
N CYS A 279 0.14 18.32 5.45
CA CYS A 279 -0.13 19.76 5.39
C CYS A 279 0.64 20.55 6.45
N ARG A 280 0.67 20.05 7.70
CA ARG A 280 1.46 20.67 8.77
C ARG A 280 2.93 20.76 8.39
N MET A 281 3.52 19.67 7.88
CA MET A 281 4.92 19.66 7.44
C MET A 281 5.16 20.60 6.25
N PHE A 282 4.24 20.62 5.28
CA PHE A 282 4.31 21.50 4.11
C PHE A 282 4.28 22.99 4.50
N ILE A 283 3.38 23.38 5.41
CA ILE A 283 3.28 24.75 5.92
C ILE A 283 4.57 25.15 6.65
N ILE A 284 5.12 24.26 7.49
CA ILE A 284 6.38 24.52 8.18
C ILE A 284 7.49 24.73 7.14
N GLN A 285 7.62 23.86 6.14
CA GLN A 285 8.65 23.97 5.11
C GLN A 285 8.58 25.30 4.34
N ILE A 286 7.39 25.81 4.04
CA ILE A 286 7.21 27.12 3.38
C ILE A 286 7.58 28.28 4.31
N ARG A 287 7.19 28.20 5.59
CA ARG A 287 7.45 29.27 6.58
C ARG A 287 8.92 29.35 6.99
N SER A 288 9.61 28.22 7.01
CA SER A 288 10.99 28.09 7.51
C SER A 288 12.09 28.49 6.51
N LYS A 289 11.78 29.27 5.45
CA LYS A 289 12.70 29.73 4.37
C LYS A 289 14.17 29.32 4.63
N ASP A 290 14.58 28.20 4.01
CA ASP A 290 15.93 27.61 4.01
C ASP A 290 16.41 26.72 5.18
N LYS A 291 15.56 26.29 6.12
CA LYS A 291 15.86 25.10 6.95
C LYS A 291 14.69 24.11 6.94
N ILE A 292 14.85 23.03 6.18
CA ILE A 292 13.84 21.97 6.03
C ILE A 292 13.50 21.40 7.42
N ALA A 293 12.21 21.46 7.75
CA ALA A 293 11.64 20.91 8.97
C ALA A 293 12.09 19.46 9.20
N ARG A 294 12.45 19.15 10.44
CA ARG A 294 12.53 17.76 10.89
C ARG A 294 11.13 17.15 10.73
N ASP A 295 11.07 15.87 10.36
CA ASP A 295 9.79 15.19 10.20
C ASP A 295 9.08 15.25 11.56
N VAL A 296 7.91 15.87 11.64
CA VAL A 296 7.17 16.08 12.90
C VAL A 296 6.85 14.74 13.57
N ARG A 297 6.87 13.63 12.81
CA ARG A 297 6.68 12.28 13.34
C ARG A 297 7.93 11.72 14.04
N SER A 298 9.10 12.28 13.75
CA SER A 298 10.42 11.89 14.25
C SER A 298 10.90 12.67 15.49
N ASP A 299 10.18 13.72 15.91
CA ASP A 299 10.58 14.56 17.07
C ASP A 299 10.47 13.85 18.43
N SER A 300 9.89 12.64 18.50
CA SER A 300 9.85 11.81 19.72
C SER A 300 11.03 10.84 19.85
N GLU A 301 11.92 10.76 18.86
CA GLU A 301 13.09 9.86 18.89
C GLU A 301 14.28 10.41 19.69
N GLY A 302 14.12 11.54 20.38
CA GLY A 302 15.21 12.23 21.10
C GLY A 302 15.09 12.25 22.62
N GLU A 303 13.98 11.80 23.20
CA GLU A 303 13.75 11.89 24.66
C GLU A 303 14.06 10.58 25.42
N ASP A 304 14.26 9.46 24.72
CA ASP A 304 14.49 8.15 25.37
C ASP A 304 15.98 7.85 25.71
N ASP A 305 16.93 8.69 25.28
CA ASP A 305 18.37 8.51 25.54
C ASP A 305 18.93 9.40 26.68
N GLU A 306 18.12 10.25 27.34
CA GLU A 306 18.58 11.15 28.44
C GLU A 306 18.22 10.68 29.87
N HIS A 307 17.62 9.49 30.03
CA HIS A 307 17.19 8.97 31.34
C HIS A 307 17.69 7.55 31.65
N GLN A 308 18.93 7.24 31.29
CA GLN A 308 19.69 6.13 31.88
C GLN A 308 21.15 6.55 32.10
N ASP A 309 21.38 7.31 33.17
CA ASP A 309 22.62 7.28 33.95
C ASP A 309 22.32 6.67 35.33
#